data_AF-A0A8R1HNB4-F1
#
_entry.id   AF-A0A8R1HNB4-F1
#
_cell.length_a   1.000
_cell.length_b   1.000
_cell.length_c   1.000
_cell.angle_alpha   90.00
_cell.angle_beta   90.00
_cell.angle_gamma   90.00
#
_symmetry.space_group_name_H-M   'P 1'
#
loop_
_entity.id
_entity.type
_entity.pdbx_description
1 polymer ?
#
loop_
_entity_poly.entity_id
_entity_poly.type
_entity_poly.pdbx_seq_one_letter_code
_entity_poly.pdbx_strand_id
1 'polypeptide(L)'
;MMGLISPRETVDLCRFAYDPVDGSRSVVMVSVDNEKSPKTAGVVRGQTYPTLLMINPLGDGSKITAIIQAEMFLQGIPQSVVDTLIPKGIATFFEDLIKYASKEDNKVSLNHNLAGWCGAQLEN
;
A
#
# COMPACT_ATOMS: atom_id res chain seq x y z
N MET A 1 -13.28 14.46 -13.08
CA MET A 1 -11.93 14.52 -12.47
C MET A 1 -10.82 14.09 -13.43
N MET A 2 -11.11 13.30 -14.48
CA MET A 2 -10.15 13.05 -15.57
C MET A 2 -9.62 14.39 -16.12
N GLY A 3 -8.30 14.54 -16.16
CA GLY A 3 -7.60 15.69 -16.73
C GLY A 3 -7.23 16.83 -15.78
N LEU A 4 -7.77 16.88 -14.55
CA LEU A 4 -7.45 17.93 -13.58
C LEU A 4 -6.15 17.67 -12.80
N ILE A 5 -5.68 16.43 -12.81
CA ILE A 5 -4.59 15.93 -11.97
C ILE A 5 -3.63 15.21 -12.90
N SER A 6 -2.48 15.84 -13.16
CA SER A 6 -1.33 15.19 -13.80
C SER A 6 -0.97 13.83 -13.15
N PRO A 7 -0.26 12.94 -13.84
CA PRO A 7 0.24 11.70 -13.24
C PRO A 7 1.12 11.99 -12.01
N ARG A 8 1.00 11.14 -10.98
CA ARG A 8 1.83 11.18 -9.77
C ARG A 8 2.65 9.90 -9.63
N GLU A 9 3.84 10.02 -9.06
CA GLU A 9 4.68 8.91 -8.62
C GLU A 9 5.13 9.12 -7.17
N THR A 10 5.39 8.04 -6.42
CA THR A 10 6.05 8.07 -5.11
C THR A 10 7.23 7.10 -5.12
N VAL A 11 8.22 7.37 -4.26
CA VAL A 11 9.35 6.47 -4.02
C VAL A 11 9.40 6.27 -2.51
N ASP A 12 8.95 5.10 -2.08
CA ASP A 12 8.70 4.82 -0.68
C ASP A 12 9.59 3.68 -0.18
N LEU A 13 10.14 3.85 1.03
CA LEU A 13 10.73 2.77 1.79
C LEU A 13 9.61 2.01 2.49
N CYS A 14 9.48 0.72 2.17
CA CYS A 14 8.44 -0.14 2.72
C CYS A 14 9.04 -1.10 3.74
N ARG A 15 8.55 -1.06 4.98
CA ARG A 15 8.87 -2.06 6.01
C ARG A 15 7.69 -3.00 6.17
N PHE A 16 7.90 -4.26 5.82
CA PHE A 16 6.94 -5.33 6.06
C PHE A 16 7.19 -5.96 7.43
N ALA A 17 6.11 -6.31 8.14
CA ALA A 17 6.19 -7.03 9.40
C ALA A 17 5.10 -8.11 9.47
N TYR A 18 5.42 -9.18 10.19
CA TYR A 18 4.52 -10.27 10.53
C TYR A 18 4.61 -10.52 12.03
N ASP A 19 3.47 -10.58 12.71
CA ASP A 19 3.38 -10.96 14.10
C ASP A 19 2.95 -12.44 14.19
N PRO A 20 3.80 -13.34 14.71
CA PRO A 20 3.45 -14.75 14.85
C PRO A 20 2.42 -15.04 15.95
N VAL A 21 2.18 -14.09 16.87
CA VAL A 21 1.25 -14.28 18.00
C VAL A 21 -0.20 -14.19 17.54
N ASP A 22 -0.53 -13.15 16.76
CA ASP A 22 -1.89 -12.92 16.27
C ASP A 22 -2.04 -13.11 14.76
N GLY A 23 -0.94 -13.43 14.07
CA GLY A 23 -0.93 -13.63 12.62
C GLY A 23 -1.06 -12.35 11.80
N SER A 24 -1.00 -11.17 12.43
CA SER A 24 -1.11 -9.89 11.76
C SER A 24 0.04 -9.65 10.78
N ARG A 25 -0.29 -8.97 9.69
CA ARG A 25 0.67 -8.54 8.66
C ARG A 25 0.53 -7.06 8.47
N SER A 26 1.63 -6.35 8.39
CA SER A 26 1.61 -4.92 8.14
C SER A 26 2.70 -4.51 7.18
N VAL A 27 2.45 -3.38 6.52
CA VAL A 27 3.46 -2.62 5.79
C VAL A 27 3.37 -1.17 6.22
N VAL A 28 4.52 -0.61 6.57
CA VAL A 28 4.69 0.83 6.81
C VAL A 28 5.44 1.40 5.61
N MET A 29 4.94 2.49 5.05
CA MET A 29 5.52 3.19 3.90
C MET A 29 5.83 4.64 4.28
N VAL A 30 6.99 5.13 3.83
CA VAL A 30 7.37 6.54 3.94
C VAL A 30 8.24 6.91 2.75
N SER A 31 8.07 8.11 2.22
CA SER A 31 8.88 8.56 1.09
C SER A 31 10.35 8.72 1.45
N VAL A 32 11.20 8.35 0.50
CA VAL A 32 12.64 8.47 0.57
C VAL A 32 13.19 8.99 -0.75
N ASP A 33 14.32 9.70 -0.67
CA ASP A 33 15.10 10.02 -1.86
C ASP A 33 16.01 8.84 -2.22
N ASN A 34 16.05 8.49 -3.50
CA ASN A 34 16.89 7.42 -4.02
C ASN A 34 17.43 7.81 -5.40
N GLU A 35 18.75 7.94 -5.53
CA GLU A 35 19.42 8.33 -6.78
C GLU A 35 19.13 7.38 -7.95
N LYS A 36 18.82 6.11 -7.65
CA LYS A 36 18.43 5.11 -8.67
C LYS A 36 16.99 5.28 -9.16
N SER A 37 16.22 6.18 -8.55
CA SER A 37 14.85 6.51 -8.92
C SER A 37 14.66 8.03 -9.07
N PRO A 38 15.32 8.64 -10.08
CA PRO A 38 15.19 10.07 -10.35
C PRO A 38 13.76 10.43 -10.77
N LYS A 39 13.41 11.71 -10.66
CA LYS A 39 12.07 12.21 -11.03
C LYS A 39 11.78 11.98 -12.51
N THR A 40 10.62 11.40 -12.81
CA THR A 40 10.17 11.20 -14.19
C THR A 40 9.65 12.50 -14.78
N ALA A 41 10.11 12.87 -15.99
CA ALA A 41 9.65 14.08 -16.66
C ALA A 41 8.14 14.02 -16.94
N GLY A 42 7.42 15.10 -16.62
CA GLY A 42 5.96 15.17 -16.78
C GLY A 42 5.14 14.46 -15.70
N VAL A 43 5.79 13.83 -14.71
CA VAL A 43 5.15 13.18 -13.57
C VAL A 43 5.47 13.95 -12.30
N VAL A 44 4.46 14.20 -11.47
CA VAL A 44 4.64 14.91 -10.20
C VAL A 44 5.06 13.92 -9.12
N ARG A 45 6.22 14.13 -8.48
CA ARG A 45 6.66 13.34 -7.32
C ARG A 45 5.82 13.73 -6.10
N GLY A 46 4.96 12.83 -5.64
CA GLY A 46 4.26 12.95 -4.37
C GLY A 46 5.17 12.56 -3.20
N GLN A 47 4.75 12.94 -2.00
CA GLN A 47 5.40 12.56 -0.75
C GLN A 47 4.41 11.78 0.12
N THR A 48 4.73 10.54 0.41
CA THR A 48 4.05 9.68 1.38
C THR A 48 4.63 9.98 2.76
N TYR A 49 3.80 10.49 3.66
CA TYR A 49 4.12 10.53 5.09
C TYR A 49 3.89 9.14 5.69
N PRO A 50 4.41 8.84 6.91
CA PRO A 50 4.27 7.51 7.52
C PRO A 50 2.85 6.95 7.42
N THR A 51 2.69 5.96 6.55
CA THR A 51 1.43 5.36 6.13
C THR A 51 1.46 3.88 6.48
N LEU A 52 0.34 3.33 6.93
CA LEU A 52 0.21 1.94 7.38
C LEU A 52 -0.88 1.23 6.58
N LEU A 53 -0.58 0.04 6.09
CA LEU A 53 -1.59 -0.98 5.78
C LEU A 53 -1.37 -2.15 6.74
N MET A 54 -2.41 -2.54 7.46
CA MET A 54 -2.41 -3.66 8.39
C MET A 54 -3.54 -4.62 8.03
N ILE A 55 -3.27 -5.91 8.12
CA ILE A 55 -4.22 -7.00 7.92
C ILE A 55 -4.12 -7.94 9.12
N ASN A 56 -5.23 -8.10 9.83
CA ASN A 56 -5.32 -8.96 11.00
C ASN A 56 -6.32 -10.08 10.70
N PRO A 57 -5.95 -11.37 10.88
CA PRO A 57 -6.91 -12.45 10.78
C PRO A 57 -7.93 -12.36 11.92
N LEU A 58 -9.18 -12.74 11.64
CA LEU A 58 -10.25 -12.83 12.62
C LEU A 58 -10.71 -14.29 12.75
N GLY A 59 -10.86 -14.75 14.00
CA GLY A 59 -11.42 -16.07 14.31
C GLY A 59 -10.58 -17.21 13.73
N ASP A 60 -11.20 -18.05 12.91
CA ASP A 60 -10.59 -19.20 12.24
C ASP A 60 -9.78 -18.84 10.98
N GLY A 61 -9.60 -17.54 10.70
CA GLY A 61 -8.87 -17.06 9.53
C GLY A 61 -9.71 -16.93 8.26
N SER A 62 -11.03 -17.18 8.33
CA SER A 62 -11.95 -16.97 7.21
C SER A 62 -12.29 -15.50 6.94
N LYS A 63 -12.04 -14.63 7.92
CA LYS A 63 -12.27 -13.19 7.84
C LYS A 63 -10.99 -12.45 8.24
N ILE A 64 -10.82 -11.26 7.69
CA ILE A 64 -9.73 -10.37 8.04
C ILE A 64 -10.28 -8.98 8.40
N THR A 65 -9.61 -8.29 9.29
CA THR A 65 -9.69 -6.84 9.42
C THR A 65 -8.54 -6.24 8.63
N ALA A 66 -8.83 -5.28 7.75
CA ALA A 66 -7.81 -4.52 7.05
C ALA A 66 -7.94 -3.03 7.39
N ILE A 67 -6.83 -2.39 7.75
CA ILE A 67 -6.77 -0.99 8.17
C ILE A 67 -5.76 -0.28 7.28
N ILE A 68 -6.17 0.86 6.72
CA ILE A 68 -5.28 1.78 6.01
C ILE A 68 -5.29 3.12 6.73
N GLN A 69 -4.11 3.56 7.13
CA GLN A 69 -3.86 4.94 7.52
C GLN A 69 -2.97 5.54 6.44
N ALA A 70 -3.53 6.43 5.61
CA ALA A 70 -2.82 7.08 4.52
C ALA A 70 -2.69 8.57 4.75
N GLU A 71 -1.46 9.06 4.63
CA GLU A 71 -1.16 10.48 4.68
C GLU A 71 -0.17 10.81 3.57
N MET A 72 -0.54 11.76 2.71
CA MET A 72 0.26 12.07 1.53
C MET A 72 0.13 13.53 1.09
N PHE A 73 1.21 14.04 0.54
CA PHE A 73 1.27 15.35 -0.09
C PHE A 73 1.46 15.19 -1.61
N LEU A 74 0.38 15.45 -2.36
CA LEU A 74 0.30 15.19 -3.81
C LEU A 74 0.88 16.29 -4.71
N GLN A 75 1.46 17.35 -4.11
CA GLN A 75 2.06 18.54 -4.72
C GLN A 75 1.22 19.23 -5.81
N GLY A 76 0.91 20.51 -5.59
CA GLY A 76 0.20 21.34 -6.58
C GLY A 76 -1.27 20.95 -6.79
N ILE A 77 -1.87 20.18 -5.88
CA ILE A 77 -3.30 19.89 -5.84
C ILE A 77 -3.94 20.66 -4.69
N PRO A 78 -5.06 21.38 -4.92
CA PRO A 78 -5.81 22.03 -3.84
C PRO A 78 -6.27 21.02 -2.78
N GLN A 79 -6.20 21.39 -1.51
CA GLN A 79 -6.55 20.50 -0.39
C GLN A 79 -7.97 19.93 -0.52
N SER A 80 -8.95 20.74 -0.94
CA SER A 80 -10.34 20.29 -1.15
C SER A 80 -10.47 19.15 -2.18
N VAL A 81 -9.56 19.11 -3.17
CA VAL A 81 -9.49 18.03 -4.15
C VAL A 81 -8.85 16.79 -3.52
N VAL A 82 -7.79 16.96 -2.72
CA VAL A 82 -7.17 15.86 -1.94
C VAL A 82 -8.17 15.23 -0.98
N ASP A 83 -8.90 16.04 -0.21
CA ASP A 83 -9.91 15.61 0.77
C ASP A 83 -11.03 14.79 0.13
N THR A 84 -11.28 14.96 -1.16
CA THR A 84 -12.25 14.15 -1.91
C THR A 84 -11.63 12.89 -2.50
N LEU A 85 -10.38 12.95 -2.95
CA LEU A 85 -9.73 11.87 -3.69
C LEU A 85 -9.20 10.78 -2.78
N ILE A 86 -8.54 11.14 -1.68
CA ILE A 86 -7.91 10.15 -0.80
C ILE A 86 -8.95 9.19 -0.22
N PRO A 87 -10.09 9.64 0.36
CA PRO A 87 -11.09 8.71 0.87
C PRO A 87 -11.69 7.82 -0.21
N LYS A 88 -11.93 8.37 -1.42
CA LYS A 88 -12.44 7.58 -2.56
C LYS A 88 -11.43 6.54 -3.02
N GLY A 89 -10.15 6.90 -3.11
CA GLY A 89 -9.07 5.98 -3.47
C GLY A 89 -8.94 4.83 -2.48
N ILE A 90 -9.04 5.10 -1.17
CA ILE A 90 -9.04 4.07 -0.13
C ILE A 90 -10.26 3.14 -0.27
N ALA A 91 -11.45 3.68 -0.50
CA ALA A 91 -12.66 2.87 -0.70
C ALA A 91 -12.52 1.96 -1.93
N THR A 92 -12.10 2.51 -3.08
CA THR A 92 -11.86 1.75 -4.30
C THR A 92 -10.77 0.69 -4.11
N PHE A 93 -9.70 0.99 -3.37
CA PHE A 93 -8.69 -0.01 -3.03
C PHE A 93 -9.30 -1.23 -2.33
N PHE A 94 -10.16 -1.03 -1.34
CA PHE A 94 -10.81 -2.15 -0.65
C PHE A 94 -11.79 -2.91 -1.55
N GLU A 95 -12.55 -2.22 -2.39
CA GLU A 95 -13.42 -2.85 -3.40
C GLU A 95 -12.61 -3.75 -4.35
N ASP A 96 -11.49 -3.24 -4.86
CA ASP A 96 -10.59 -3.97 -5.74
C ASP A 96 -9.94 -5.17 -5.03
N LEU A 97 -9.57 -5.02 -3.76
CA LEU A 97 -9.02 -6.10 -2.94
C LEU A 97 -10.05 -7.21 -2.73
N ILE A 98 -11.30 -6.89 -2.42
CA ILE A 98 -12.39 -7.85 -2.27
C ILE A 98 -12.66 -8.58 -3.60
N LYS A 99 -12.70 -7.81 -4.69
CA LYS A 99 -12.91 -8.37 -6.03
C LYS A 99 -11.76 -9.29 -6.45
N TYR A 100 -10.54 -8.95 -6.11
CA TYR A 100 -9.37 -9.79 -6.34
C TYR A 100 -9.46 -11.06 -5.49
N ALA A 101 -9.71 -10.94 -4.19
CA ALA A 101 -9.82 -12.07 -3.27
C ALA A 101 -10.95 -13.06 -3.62
N SER A 102 -12.01 -12.60 -4.29
CA SER A 102 -13.14 -13.42 -4.71
C SER A 102 -12.90 -14.25 -5.99
N LYS A 103 -11.76 -14.10 -6.67
CA LYS A 103 -11.44 -14.89 -7.87
C LYS A 103 -11.00 -16.31 -7.47
N GLU A 104 -11.59 -17.33 -8.08
CA GLU A 104 -11.31 -18.75 -7.76
C GLU A 104 -9.86 -19.17 -8.07
N ASP A 105 -9.18 -18.52 -9.01
CA ASP A 105 -7.79 -18.81 -9.40
C ASP A 105 -6.80 -17.81 -8.80
N ASN A 106 -6.91 -17.56 -7.50
CA ASN A 106 -5.95 -16.75 -6.74
C ASN A 106 -4.63 -17.50 -6.50
N LYS A 107 -4.01 -17.98 -7.58
CA LYS A 107 -2.59 -18.32 -7.60
C LYS A 107 -1.79 -17.03 -7.51
N VAL A 108 -1.76 -16.45 -6.32
CA VAL A 108 -0.78 -15.44 -5.99
C VAL A 108 0.56 -16.15 -6.08
N SER A 109 1.34 -15.85 -7.11
CA SER A 109 2.73 -16.31 -7.21
C SER A 109 3.54 -15.56 -6.13
N LEU A 110 3.40 -16.00 -4.88
CA LEU A 110 4.10 -15.43 -3.72
C LEU A 110 5.57 -15.88 -3.65
N ASN A 111 6.02 -16.74 -4.57
CA ASN A 111 7.37 -17.30 -4.59
C ASN A 111 8.29 -16.61 -5.61
N HIS A 112 8.39 -15.29 -5.52
CA HIS A 112 9.63 -14.65 -5.89
C HIS A 112 10.29 -14.18 -4.60
N ASN A 113 11.55 -14.55 -4.40
CA ASN A 113 12.39 -13.96 -3.37
C ASN A 113 12.43 -12.44 -3.62
N LEU A 114 11.47 -11.71 -3.05
CA LEU A 114 11.49 -10.26 -3.02
C LEU A 114 12.69 -9.91 -2.16
N ALA A 115 13.75 -9.40 -2.79
CA ALA A 115 14.94 -8.98 -2.06
C ALA A 115 14.52 -7.97 -0.97
N GLY A 116 14.71 -8.33 0.30
CA GLY A 116 14.27 -7.55 1.46
C GLY A 116 13.01 -8.07 2.18
N TRP A 117 12.30 -9.07 1.64
CA TRP A 117 11.44 -9.93 2.45
C TRP A 117 12.35 -10.90 3.21
N CYS A 118 12.75 -10.51 4.42
CA CYS A 118 13.14 -11.50 5.41
C CYS A 118 11.88 -12.31 5.71
N GLY A 119 11.66 -13.38 4.96
CA GLY A 119 10.80 -14.46 5.43
C GLY A 119 11.28 -14.76 6.84
N ALA A 120 10.42 -14.56 7.83
CA ALA A 120 10.61 -15.21 9.11
C ALA A 120 10.72 -16.69 8.74
N GLN A 121 11.94 -17.22 8.76
CA GLN A 121 12.18 -18.65 8.74
C GLN A 121 11.41 -19.18 9.94
N LEU A 122 10.21 -19.71 9.69
CA LEU A 122 9.57 -20.65 10.58
C LEU A 122 10.33 -21.95 10.39
N GLU A 123 11.50 -22.03 11.05
CA GLU A 123 12.12 -23.31 11.35
C GLU A 123 11.39 -23.88 12.56
N ASN A 124 10.78 -25.05 12.37
CA ASN A 124 10.23 -25.88 13.44
C ASN A 124 11.35 -26.46 14.30
#